data_AF-A0A4Y8PCL0-F1
#
_entry.id   AF-A0A4Y8PCL0-F1
#
_cell.length_a   1.000
_cell.length_b   1.000
_cell.length_c   1.000
_cell.angle_alpha   90.00
_cell.angle_beta   90.00
_cell.angle_gamma   90.00
#
_symmetry.space_group_name_H-M   'P 1'
#
loop_
_entity.id
_entity.type
_entity.pdbx_description
1 polymer ?
#
loop_
_entity_poly.entity_id
_entity_poly.type
_entity_poly.pdbx_seq_one_letter_code
_entity_poly.pdbx_strand_id
1 'polypeptide(L)'
;MEEKPVHDKVGVRPLTDIDLLFQKKFHENLKRSCSASYSVKLRYCPTNGLLPKEIVEIPKIDHLHFFNGYVQRALGHTIEDLALENGEQGGELTLLLDGAKNFSNFKKRYELLSKKLDRIRIWSIDPLDELPSNIDLIHPVHPRLTKYRFYLFRNSKLEVVFVCKQLNRATEISSKKFIGFCSFDPFIVHSLRWKFYLLSSGIDKIINHWEKFFLWPTFRIQEIENFINSKLDSYFTEKS
;
A
#
# COMPACT_ATOMS: atom_id res chain seq x y z
N MET A 1 14.13 54.60 21.80
CA MET A 1 13.64 53.24 22.08
C MET A 1 13.35 52.63 20.71
N GLU A 2 14.35 51.98 20.12
CA GLU A 2 14.24 51.37 18.80
C GLU A 2 14.23 49.85 18.99
N GLU A 3 13.10 49.22 18.65
CA GLU A 3 12.96 47.78 18.67
C GLU A 3 13.77 47.18 17.52
N LYS A 4 14.79 46.39 17.87
CA LYS A 4 15.50 45.54 16.91
C LYS A 4 14.60 44.35 16.56
N PRO A 5 14.34 44.07 15.27
CA PRO A 5 13.66 42.84 14.90
C PRO A 5 14.63 41.68 15.10
N VAL A 6 14.25 40.76 15.99
CA VAL A 6 14.89 39.45 16.14
C VAL A 6 14.59 38.69 14.85
N HIS A 7 15.62 38.52 14.01
CA HIS A 7 15.57 37.59 12.90
C HIS A 7 15.51 36.16 13.46
N ASP A 8 14.30 35.64 13.60
CA ASP A 8 14.04 34.20 13.62
C ASP A 8 14.39 33.63 12.25
N LYS A 9 15.66 33.26 12.07
CA LYS A 9 16.06 32.30 11.05
C LYS A 9 15.63 30.91 11.54
N VAL A 10 14.33 30.62 11.47
CA VAL A 10 13.85 29.24 11.49
C VAL A 10 14.30 28.62 10.17
N GLY A 11 15.39 27.86 10.24
CA GLY A 11 15.92 27.10 9.13
C GLY A 11 14.88 26.11 8.62
N VAL A 12 14.27 26.43 7.49
CA VAL A 12 13.60 25.44 6.63
C VAL A 12 14.71 24.56 6.05
N ARG A 13 15.01 23.45 6.74
CA ARG A 13 15.82 22.33 6.20
C ARG A 13 14.87 21.19 5.78
N PRO A 14 15.31 20.31 4.86
CA PRO A 14 14.56 19.88 3.69
C PRO A 14 13.70 18.64 3.97
N LEU A 15 12.40 18.80 4.18
CA LEU A 15 11.48 17.65 4.15
C LEU A 15 11.49 16.96 2.78
N THR A 16 11.70 17.71 1.69
CA THR A 16 11.70 17.18 0.32
C THR A 16 12.79 16.15 0.04
N ASP A 17 13.99 16.28 0.61
CA ASP A 17 15.12 15.40 0.27
C ASP A 17 14.98 14.01 0.90
N ILE A 18 14.42 13.95 2.11
CA ILE A 18 14.18 12.70 2.83
C ILE A 18 13.08 11.90 2.14
N ASP A 19 11.99 12.56 1.76
CA ASP A 19 10.88 11.92 1.04
C ASP A 19 11.32 11.40 -0.33
N LEU A 20 12.11 12.17 -1.07
CA LEU A 20 12.66 11.74 -2.37
C LEU A 20 13.62 10.55 -2.23
N LEU A 21 14.50 10.57 -1.22
CA LEU A 21 15.39 9.45 -0.95
C LEU A 21 14.62 8.18 -0.56
N PHE A 22 13.57 8.34 0.25
CA PHE A 22 12.72 7.25 0.68
C PHE A 22 11.92 6.64 -0.48
N GLN A 23 11.32 7.49 -1.33
CA GLN A 23 10.64 7.03 -2.55
C GLN A 23 11.61 6.30 -3.48
N LYS A 24 12.85 6.78 -3.61
CA LYS A 24 13.89 6.10 -4.39
C LYS A 24 14.20 4.71 -3.82
N LYS A 25 14.42 4.61 -2.51
CA LYS A 25 14.65 3.32 -1.82
C LYS A 25 13.46 2.36 -1.96
N PHE A 26 12.24 2.88 -1.81
CA PHE A 26 11.02 2.09 -2.03
C PHE A 26 10.99 1.48 -3.43
N HIS A 27 11.24 2.29 -4.47
CA HIS A 27 11.27 1.79 -5.84
C HIS A 27 12.45 0.82 -6.08
N GLU A 28 13.62 1.04 -5.48
CA GLU A 28 14.76 0.13 -5.59
C GLU A 28 14.49 -1.23 -4.93
N ASN A 29 13.91 -1.23 -3.72
CA ASN A 29 13.53 -2.46 -3.03
C ASN A 29 12.46 -3.20 -3.84
N LEU A 30 11.46 -2.50 -4.38
CA LEU A 30 10.43 -3.11 -5.21
C LEU A 30 11.00 -3.77 -6.47
N LYS A 31 11.99 -3.15 -7.13
CA LYS A 31 12.70 -3.76 -8.28
C LYS A 31 13.35 -5.08 -7.90
N ARG A 32 13.99 -5.16 -6.73
CA ARG A 32 14.64 -6.40 -6.25
C ARG A 32 13.60 -7.48 -5.93
N SER A 33 12.46 -7.10 -5.37
CA SER A 33 11.40 -8.03 -4.95
C SER A 33 10.47 -8.48 -6.09
N CYS A 34 10.51 -7.82 -7.25
CA CYS A 34 9.57 -8.07 -8.36
C CYS A 34 10.26 -7.97 -9.74
N SER A 35 11.24 -8.84 -10.00
CA SER A 35 12.11 -8.76 -11.19
C SER A 35 11.45 -9.04 -12.54
N ALA A 36 10.18 -9.46 -12.59
CA ALA A 36 9.54 -9.91 -13.82
C ALA A 36 8.01 -9.65 -13.90
N SER A 37 7.47 -8.66 -13.20
CA SER A 37 6.03 -8.38 -13.26
C SER A 37 5.73 -6.90 -13.33
N TYR A 38 5.13 -6.51 -14.44
CA TYR A 38 4.65 -5.17 -14.68
C TYR A 38 3.32 -4.89 -13.96
N SER A 39 3.02 -3.62 -13.77
CA SER A 39 1.69 -3.12 -13.42
C SER A 39 1.13 -2.31 -14.59
N VAL A 40 -0.18 -2.11 -14.62
CA VAL A 40 -0.81 -1.26 -15.64
C VAL A 40 -1.28 0.02 -14.98
N LYS A 41 -0.71 1.16 -15.39
CA LYS A 41 -1.20 2.47 -14.98
C LYS A 41 -2.56 2.70 -15.63
N LEU A 42 -3.53 3.12 -14.83
CA LEU A 42 -4.88 3.38 -15.27
C LEU A 42 -5.12 4.88 -15.42
N ARG A 43 -5.98 5.26 -16.36
CA ARG A 43 -6.46 6.64 -16.52
C ARG A 43 -7.97 6.69 -16.37
N TYR A 44 -8.47 7.72 -15.72
CA TYR A 44 -9.90 7.98 -15.67
C TYR A 44 -10.39 8.54 -17.00
N CYS A 45 -11.50 7.99 -17.48
CA CYS A 45 -12.24 8.39 -18.66
C CYS A 45 -13.72 8.56 -18.25
N PRO A 46 -14.29 9.77 -18.37
CA PRO A 46 -15.66 10.03 -17.91
C PRO A 46 -16.72 9.13 -18.55
N THR A 47 -16.52 8.70 -19.80
CA THR A 47 -17.48 7.88 -20.56
C THR A 47 -17.32 6.38 -20.34
N ASN A 48 -16.09 5.92 -20.09
CA ASN A 48 -15.75 4.49 -20.07
C ASN A 48 -15.14 4.02 -18.73
N GLY A 49 -15.15 4.87 -17.69
CA GLY A 49 -14.53 4.56 -16.41
C GLY A 49 -13.01 4.56 -16.49
N LEU A 50 -12.35 3.58 -15.87
CA LEU A 50 -10.88 3.47 -15.97
C LEU A 50 -10.47 2.68 -17.20
N LEU A 51 -9.51 3.23 -17.94
CA LEU A 51 -8.90 2.56 -19.08
C LEU A 51 -7.43 2.28 -18.80
N PRO A 52 -6.88 1.15 -19.31
CA PRO A 52 -5.44 0.94 -19.31
C PRO A 52 -4.75 2.06 -20.09
N LYS A 53 -3.66 2.61 -19.53
CA LYS A 53 -2.88 3.68 -20.16
C LYS A 53 -1.52 3.19 -20.62
N GLU A 54 -0.75 2.61 -19.71
CA GLU A 54 0.63 2.19 -19.96
C GLU A 54 1.02 1.01 -19.07
N ILE A 55 1.85 0.11 -19.60
CA ILE A 55 2.55 -0.90 -18.82
C ILE A 55 3.75 -0.21 -18.15
N VAL A 56 3.88 -0.36 -16.83
CA VAL A 56 5.00 0.18 -16.05
C VAL A 56 5.60 -0.90 -15.18
N GLU A 57 6.93 -0.93 -15.09
CA GLU A 57 7.64 -1.86 -14.21
C GLU A 57 7.32 -1.62 -12.74
N ILE A 58 7.17 -0.34 -12.37
CA ILE A 58 6.97 0.09 -10.98
C ILE A 58 5.78 1.05 -10.94
N PRO A 59 4.82 0.81 -10.03
CA PRO A 59 3.73 1.73 -9.85
C PRO A 59 4.22 3.06 -9.33
N LYS A 60 3.76 4.13 -9.98
CA LYS A 60 3.95 5.50 -9.48
C LYS A 60 3.03 5.77 -8.30
N ILE A 61 3.46 6.67 -7.44
CA ILE A 61 2.69 7.14 -6.28
C ILE A 61 1.47 7.94 -6.74
N ASP A 62 0.40 7.87 -5.96
CA ASP A 62 -0.86 8.61 -6.13
C ASP A 62 -1.59 8.36 -7.46
N HIS A 63 -1.19 7.31 -8.17
CA HIS A 63 -1.83 6.86 -9.39
C HIS A 63 -2.42 5.48 -9.19
N LEU A 64 -3.59 5.28 -9.77
CA LEU A 64 -4.28 4.01 -9.75
C LEU A 64 -3.64 3.04 -10.74
N HIS A 65 -3.32 1.85 -10.26
CA HIS A 65 -2.70 0.78 -11.03
C HIS A 65 -3.48 -0.51 -10.88
N PHE A 66 -3.36 -1.36 -11.89
CA PHE A 66 -3.73 -2.76 -11.83
C PHE A 66 -2.51 -3.63 -11.53
N PHE A 67 -2.68 -4.61 -10.65
CA PHE A 67 -1.63 -5.51 -10.20
C PHE A 67 -2.07 -6.97 -10.26
N ASN A 68 -1.13 -7.88 -10.51
CA ASN A 68 -1.31 -9.29 -10.16
C ASN A 68 -0.97 -9.50 -8.66
N GLY A 69 -1.21 -10.72 -8.15
CA GLY A 69 -0.94 -11.02 -6.75
C GLY A 69 0.55 -10.98 -6.36
N TYR A 70 1.47 -11.23 -7.28
CA TYR A 70 2.92 -11.14 -7.01
C TYR A 70 3.36 -9.70 -6.77
N VAL A 71 2.94 -8.76 -7.62
CA VAL A 71 3.23 -7.33 -7.47
C VAL A 71 2.60 -6.79 -6.18
N GLN A 72 1.35 -7.17 -5.89
CA GLN A 72 0.69 -6.79 -4.64
C GLN A 72 1.50 -7.23 -3.41
N ARG A 73 1.97 -8.49 -3.40
CA ARG A 73 2.78 -9.03 -2.29
C ARG A 73 4.12 -8.32 -2.18
N ALA A 74 4.80 -8.08 -3.31
CA ALA A 74 6.09 -7.38 -3.34
C ALA A 74 5.98 -5.95 -2.76
N LEU A 75 4.90 -5.22 -3.07
CA LEU A 75 4.62 -3.91 -2.49
C LEU A 75 4.45 -3.97 -0.97
N GLY A 76 3.70 -4.97 -0.47
CA GLY A 76 3.52 -5.18 0.97
C GLY A 76 4.85 -5.46 1.68
N HIS A 77 5.65 -6.40 1.17
CA HIS A 77 6.97 -6.71 1.73
C HIS A 77 7.91 -5.50 1.68
N THR A 78 7.86 -4.71 0.61
CA THR A 78 8.69 -3.50 0.48
C THR A 78 8.38 -2.50 1.60
N ILE A 79 7.11 -2.30 1.94
CA ILE A 79 6.72 -1.41 3.06
C ILE A 79 7.20 -1.98 4.40
N GLU A 80 7.07 -3.28 4.61
CA GLU A 80 7.59 -3.93 5.81
C GLU A 80 9.13 -3.86 5.91
N ASP A 81 9.86 -3.97 4.79
CA ASP A 81 11.33 -3.82 4.75
C ASP A 81 11.72 -2.40 5.13
N LEU A 82 11.02 -1.40 4.60
CA LEU A 82 11.22 -0.01 4.98
C LEU A 82 10.92 0.25 6.45
N ALA A 83 9.89 -0.39 7.01
CA ALA A 83 9.60 -0.31 8.42
C ALA A 83 10.73 -0.91 9.27
N LEU A 84 11.35 -2.01 8.82
CA LEU A 84 12.49 -2.63 9.49
C LEU A 84 13.76 -1.76 9.43
N GLU A 85 14.02 -1.16 8.27
CA GLU A 85 15.17 -0.27 8.02
C GLU A 85 15.07 1.04 8.83
N ASN A 86 13.86 1.57 9.00
CA ASN A 86 13.63 2.87 9.62
C ASN A 86 13.05 2.78 11.05
N GLY A 87 12.87 1.55 11.55
CA GLY A 87 12.22 1.30 12.84
C GLY A 87 13.00 1.77 14.06
N GLU A 88 14.33 1.95 13.97
CA GLU A 88 15.14 2.51 15.07
C GLU A 88 14.71 3.93 15.47
N GLN A 89 13.92 4.61 14.62
CA GLN A 89 13.34 5.93 14.88
C GLN A 89 11.92 5.82 15.46
N GLY A 90 11.55 4.64 15.95
CA GLY A 90 10.19 4.28 16.31
C GLY A 90 9.28 4.17 15.08
N GLY A 91 7.98 4.21 15.32
CA GLY A 91 6.95 4.20 14.31
C GLY A 91 5.93 3.09 14.48
N GLU A 92 4.95 3.13 13.59
CA GLU A 92 3.82 2.23 13.56
C GLU A 92 3.70 1.58 12.19
N LEU A 93 3.65 0.24 12.18
CA LEU A 93 3.27 -0.54 11.01
C LEU A 93 1.83 -1.03 11.19
N THR A 94 0.98 -0.74 10.21
CA THR A 94 -0.41 -1.20 10.18
C THR A 94 -0.62 -2.02 8.91
N LEU A 95 -1.21 -3.19 9.03
CA LEU A 95 -1.42 -4.07 7.88
C LEU A 95 -2.68 -4.92 8.02
N LEU A 96 -3.27 -5.30 6.88
CA LEU A 96 -4.43 -6.19 6.80
C LEU A 96 -3.99 -7.53 6.19
N LEU A 97 -3.97 -8.57 7.02
CA LEU A 97 -3.62 -9.93 6.61
C LEU A 97 -4.84 -10.71 6.11
N ASP A 98 -4.60 -11.46 5.05
CA ASP A 98 -5.53 -12.44 4.50
C ASP A 98 -5.36 -13.79 5.23
N GLY A 99 -5.70 -13.80 6.52
CA GLY A 99 -5.78 -15.01 7.35
C GLY A 99 -4.48 -15.50 8.01
N ALA A 100 -4.65 -16.45 8.94
CA ALA A 100 -3.61 -16.87 9.88
C ALA A 100 -2.38 -17.50 9.22
N LYS A 101 -2.55 -18.20 8.10
CA LYS A 101 -1.43 -18.84 7.36
C LYS A 101 -0.38 -17.84 6.89
N ASN A 102 -0.79 -16.64 6.50
CA ASN A 102 0.14 -15.60 6.09
C ASN A 102 0.96 -15.10 7.28
N PHE A 103 0.32 -14.93 8.45
CA PHE A 103 1.04 -14.54 9.66
C PHE A 103 2.09 -15.59 10.06
N SER A 104 1.70 -16.87 10.11
CA SER A 104 2.61 -17.96 10.52
C SER A 104 3.86 -18.04 9.64
N ASN A 105 3.71 -17.88 8.32
CA ASN A 105 4.83 -17.89 7.37
C ASN A 105 5.83 -16.75 7.59
N PHE A 106 5.37 -15.64 8.18
CA PHE A 106 6.17 -14.44 8.42
C PHE A 106 6.32 -14.11 9.91
N LYS A 107 6.03 -15.05 10.81
CA LYS A 107 6.04 -14.83 12.27
C LYS A 107 7.37 -14.24 12.75
N LYS A 108 8.51 -14.84 12.35
CA LYS A 108 9.85 -14.34 12.67
C LYS A 108 10.09 -12.90 12.23
N ARG A 109 9.51 -12.51 11.09
CA ARG A 109 9.63 -11.15 10.57
C ARG A 109 8.83 -10.18 11.43
N TYR A 110 7.60 -10.53 11.82
CA TYR A 110 6.81 -9.72 12.73
C TYR A 110 7.44 -9.62 14.12
N GLU A 111 8.07 -10.68 14.63
CA GLU A 111 8.86 -10.65 15.86
C GLU A 111 10.08 -9.71 15.77
N LEU A 112 10.73 -9.62 14.61
CA LEU A 112 11.84 -8.68 14.40
C LEU A 112 11.33 -7.24 14.31
N LEU A 113 10.26 -7.01 13.56
CA LEU A 113 9.61 -5.71 13.46
C LEU A 113 9.14 -5.23 14.84
N SER A 114 8.61 -6.14 15.66
CA SER A 114 8.11 -5.81 16.99
C SER A 114 9.22 -5.44 17.97
N LYS A 115 10.48 -5.74 17.68
CA LYS A 115 11.61 -5.26 18.52
C LYS A 115 12.03 -3.84 18.17
N LYS A 116 11.67 -3.35 16.98
CA LYS A 116 12.10 -2.04 16.47
C LYS A 116 10.99 -1.00 16.54
N LEU A 117 9.77 -1.40 16.19
CA LEU A 117 8.64 -0.49 16.09
C LEU A 117 7.97 -0.28 17.44
N ASP A 118 7.49 0.94 17.68
CA ASP A 118 6.67 1.26 18.85
C ASP A 118 5.41 0.40 18.84
N ARG A 119 4.88 0.12 17.64
CA ARG A 119 3.63 -0.61 17.49
C ARG A 119 3.46 -1.29 16.14
N ILE A 120 2.86 -2.47 16.17
CA ILE A 120 2.35 -3.14 14.98
C ILE A 120 0.86 -3.37 15.17
N ARG A 121 0.07 -3.09 14.13
CA ARG A 121 -1.37 -3.30 14.13
C ARG A 121 -1.74 -4.19 12.99
N ILE A 122 -2.29 -5.35 13.33
CA ILE A 122 -2.66 -6.37 12.36
C ILE A 122 -4.18 -6.48 12.36
N TRP A 123 -4.78 -6.12 11.23
CA TRP A 123 -6.14 -6.55 10.94
C TRP A 123 -6.11 -7.97 10.44
N SER A 124 -6.74 -8.89 11.17
CA SER A 124 -6.91 -10.28 10.74
C SER A 124 -8.31 -10.76 11.03
N ILE A 125 -8.95 -11.34 10.01
CA ILE A 125 -10.25 -11.99 10.12
C ILE A 125 -10.13 -13.23 11.01
N ASP A 126 -9.03 -13.97 10.85
CA ASP A 126 -8.74 -15.15 11.66
C ASP A 126 -8.04 -14.74 12.96
N PRO A 127 -8.29 -15.46 14.07
CA PRO A 127 -7.48 -15.30 15.28
C PRO A 127 -6.01 -15.57 14.99
N LEU A 128 -5.14 -14.79 15.63
CA LEU A 128 -3.69 -14.97 15.60
C LEU A 128 -3.23 -15.23 17.04
N ASP A 129 -2.59 -16.37 17.26
CA ASP A 129 -2.06 -16.75 18.57
C ASP A 129 -0.59 -16.31 18.72
N GLU A 130 -0.13 -16.24 19.98
CA GLU A 130 1.27 -15.99 20.35
C GLU A 130 1.86 -14.68 19.80
N LEU A 131 1.10 -13.60 19.85
CA LEU A 131 1.54 -12.27 19.43
C LEU A 131 2.45 -11.62 20.49
N PRO A 132 3.57 -10.99 20.08
CA PRO A 132 4.32 -10.10 20.97
C PRO A 132 3.45 -8.96 21.51
N SER A 133 3.76 -8.45 22.70
CA SER A 133 2.94 -7.48 23.44
C SER A 133 2.68 -6.15 22.72
N ASN A 134 3.52 -5.78 21.76
CA ASN A 134 3.39 -4.55 20.97
C ASN A 134 2.78 -4.79 19.57
N ILE A 135 2.25 -5.98 19.33
CA ILE A 135 1.37 -6.28 18.20
C ILE A 135 -0.07 -6.25 18.69
N ASP A 136 -0.83 -5.23 18.29
CA ASP A 136 -2.27 -5.22 18.50
C ASP A 136 -2.93 -6.02 17.37
N LEU A 137 -3.74 -7.02 17.74
CA LEU A 137 -4.66 -7.67 16.82
C LEU A 137 -5.99 -6.94 16.82
N ILE A 138 -6.46 -6.59 15.62
CA ILE A 138 -7.76 -5.94 15.42
C ILE A 138 -8.61 -6.84 14.54
N HIS A 139 -9.74 -7.29 15.06
CA HIS A 139 -10.65 -8.12 14.29
C HIS A 139 -11.53 -7.24 13.38
N PRO A 140 -11.41 -7.36 12.04
CA PRO A 140 -12.25 -6.61 11.13
C PRO A 140 -13.67 -7.18 11.20
N VAL A 141 -14.60 -6.37 11.71
CA VAL A 141 -16.01 -6.78 11.89
C VAL A 141 -16.74 -6.96 10.55
N HIS A 142 -16.28 -6.28 9.49
CA HIS A 142 -17.02 -6.24 8.23
C HIS A 142 -16.43 -7.15 7.13
N PRO A 143 -17.20 -8.11 6.59
CA PRO A 143 -16.73 -9.07 5.58
C PRO A 143 -16.15 -8.46 4.30
N ARG A 144 -16.51 -7.21 3.95
CA ARG A 144 -15.92 -6.54 2.77
C ARG A 144 -14.43 -6.25 2.92
N LEU A 145 -13.90 -6.15 4.14
CA LEU A 145 -12.47 -5.91 4.37
C LEU A 145 -11.60 -7.05 3.82
N THR A 146 -12.13 -8.28 3.71
CA THR A 146 -11.47 -9.44 3.07
C THR A 146 -10.93 -9.14 1.66
N LYS A 147 -11.60 -8.24 0.93
CA LYS A 147 -11.23 -7.87 -0.43
C LYS A 147 -10.10 -6.86 -0.50
N TYR A 148 -9.70 -6.26 0.61
CA TYR A 148 -8.67 -5.22 0.61
C TYR A 148 -7.33 -5.77 1.08
N ARG A 149 -6.25 -5.21 0.55
CA ARG A 149 -4.93 -5.30 1.15
C ARG A 149 -4.50 -3.89 1.51
N PHE A 150 -3.95 -3.77 2.70
CA PHE A 150 -3.59 -2.50 3.29
C PHE A 150 -2.26 -2.69 4.00
N TYR A 151 -1.31 -1.80 3.71
CA TYR A 151 -0.01 -1.71 4.36
C TYR A 151 0.26 -0.23 4.57
N LEU A 152 0.56 0.16 5.79
CA LEU A 152 0.88 1.53 6.15
C LEU A 152 2.03 1.51 7.13
N PHE A 153 3.10 2.22 6.80
CA PHE A 153 4.19 2.49 7.74
C PHE A 153 4.28 3.99 7.96
N ARG A 154 4.43 4.39 9.22
CA ARG A 154 4.74 5.77 9.56
C ARG A 154 5.63 5.91 10.77
N ASN A 155 6.49 6.92 10.75
CA ASN A 155 7.22 7.41 11.91
C ASN A 155 7.24 8.95 11.89
N SER A 156 8.10 9.58 12.68
CA SER A 156 8.21 11.04 12.76
C SER A 156 8.72 11.73 11.48
N LYS A 157 9.25 10.96 10.52
CA LYS A 157 9.89 11.51 9.31
C LYS A 157 9.29 10.98 8.01
N LEU A 158 8.67 9.81 8.03
CA LEU A 158 8.32 9.05 6.85
C LEU A 158 6.92 8.49 6.99
N GLU A 159 6.14 8.60 5.92
CA GLU A 159 4.83 8.01 5.82
C GLU A 159 4.65 7.36 4.45
N VAL A 160 4.17 6.11 4.43
CA VAL A 160 3.81 5.40 3.20
C VAL A 160 2.59 4.55 3.45
N VAL A 161 1.72 4.51 2.44
CA VAL A 161 0.56 3.64 2.42
C VAL A 161 0.42 2.96 1.07
N PHE A 162 0.10 1.68 1.09
CA PHE A 162 -0.37 0.92 -0.05
C PHE A 162 -1.76 0.39 0.28
N VAL A 163 -2.71 0.68 -0.60
CA VAL A 163 -4.07 0.15 -0.51
C VAL A 163 -4.49 -0.38 -1.85
N CYS A 164 -5.03 -1.60 -1.86
CA CYS A 164 -5.64 -2.17 -3.06
C CYS A 164 -6.87 -3.02 -2.73
N LYS A 165 -7.73 -3.20 -3.74
CA LYS A 165 -8.92 -4.04 -3.72
C LYS A 165 -8.73 -5.19 -4.69
N GLN A 166 -8.98 -6.41 -4.22
CA GLN A 166 -9.05 -7.60 -5.04
C GLN A 166 -10.34 -7.57 -5.86
N LEU A 167 -10.22 -7.86 -7.15
CA LEU A 167 -11.27 -7.66 -8.13
C LEU A 167 -11.97 -8.96 -8.52
N ASN A 168 -11.25 -10.07 -8.44
CA ASN A 168 -11.75 -11.40 -8.69
C ASN A 168 -11.78 -12.24 -7.40
N ARG A 169 -12.34 -13.45 -7.46
CA ARG A 169 -12.45 -14.37 -6.31
C ARG A 169 -11.30 -15.38 -6.24
N ALA A 170 -10.21 -15.15 -6.96
CA ALA A 170 -9.07 -16.07 -6.96
C ALA A 170 -8.41 -16.16 -5.58
N THR A 171 -8.05 -17.38 -5.18
CA THR A 171 -7.33 -17.67 -3.94
C THR A 171 -5.84 -17.83 -4.18
N GLU A 172 -5.46 -18.36 -5.35
CA GLU A 172 -4.07 -18.49 -5.79
C GLU A 172 -3.46 -17.14 -6.17
N ILE A 173 -2.24 -16.89 -5.70
CA ILE A 173 -1.53 -15.62 -5.92
C ILE A 173 -1.35 -15.26 -7.40
N SER A 174 -1.06 -16.25 -8.25
CA SER A 174 -0.87 -16.09 -9.69
C SER A 174 -2.12 -15.55 -10.38
N SER A 175 -3.29 -15.96 -9.90
CA SER A 175 -4.58 -15.65 -10.50
C SER A 175 -5.26 -14.43 -9.87
N LYS A 176 -4.79 -13.95 -8.72
CA LYS A 176 -5.35 -12.76 -8.05
C LYS A 176 -5.10 -11.48 -8.86
N LYS A 177 -6.15 -10.66 -8.99
CA LYS A 177 -6.12 -9.36 -9.67
C LYS A 177 -6.52 -8.25 -8.72
N PHE A 178 -5.77 -7.17 -8.69
CA PHE A 178 -5.94 -6.06 -7.76
C PHE A 178 -5.96 -4.71 -8.47
N ILE A 179 -6.68 -3.75 -7.88
CA ILE A 179 -6.62 -2.34 -8.24
C ILE A 179 -6.24 -1.53 -7.01
N GLY A 180 -5.31 -0.60 -7.13
CA GLY A 180 -4.80 0.13 -5.97
C GLY A 180 -3.75 1.16 -6.31
N PHE A 181 -3.23 1.79 -5.28
CA PHE A 181 -2.18 2.79 -5.40
C PHE A 181 -1.31 2.79 -4.14
N CYS A 182 -0.11 3.34 -4.27
CA CYS A 182 0.73 3.71 -3.15
C CYS A 182 0.73 5.23 -3.00
N SER A 183 0.89 5.74 -1.79
CA SER A 183 1.01 7.17 -1.52
C SER A 183 2.03 7.43 -0.43
N PHE A 184 2.71 8.56 -0.55
CA PHE A 184 3.63 9.12 0.43
C PHE A 184 3.12 10.48 0.94
N ASP A 185 1.95 10.92 0.46
CA ASP A 185 1.31 12.15 0.91
C ASP A 185 0.75 11.92 2.33
N PRO A 186 1.24 12.67 3.35
CA PRO A 186 0.76 12.53 4.73
C PRO A 186 -0.76 12.71 4.87
N PHE A 187 -1.38 13.57 4.05
CA PHE A 187 -2.83 13.77 4.08
C PHE A 187 -3.57 12.51 3.63
N ILE A 188 -3.08 11.84 2.58
CA ILE A 188 -3.66 10.58 2.10
C ILE A 188 -3.43 9.47 3.11
N VAL A 189 -2.22 9.36 3.65
CA VAL A 189 -1.85 8.37 4.67
C VAL A 189 -2.75 8.50 5.90
N HIS A 190 -2.85 9.71 6.46
CA HIS A 190 -3.70 9.99 7.61
C HIS A 190 -5.18 9.72 7.31
N SER A 191 -5.68 10.15 6.15
CA SER A 191 -7.06 9.91 5.75
C SER A 191 -7.37 8.41 5.71
N LEU A 192 -6.52 7.63 5.05
CA LEU A 192 -6.69 6.17 4.93
C LEU A 192 -6.60 5.48 6.29
N ARG A 193 -5.63 5.86 7.12
CA ARG A 193 -5.49 5.33 8.48
C ARG A 193 -6.78 5.50 9.27
N TRP A 194 -7.28 6.74 9.37
CA TRP A 194 -8.53 7.05 10.08
C TRP A 194 -9.71 6.26 9.55
N LYS A 195 -9.85 6.18 8.23
CA LYS A 195 -10.90 5.41 7.58
C LYS A 195 -10.86 3.94 7.97
N PHE A 196 -9.70 3.27 7.88
CA PHE A 196 -9.57 1.86 8.25
C PHE A 196 -9.88 1.59 9.74
N TYR A 197 -9.52 2.49 10.66
CA TYR A 197 -9.95 2.37 12.07
C TYR A 197 -11.47 2.47 12.23
N LEU A 198 -12.11 3.41 11.53
CA LEU A 198 -13.56 3.55 11.55
C LEU A 198 -14.25 2.31 10.98
N LEU A 199 -13.69 1.70 9.92
CA LEU A 199 -14.21 0.44 9.37
C LEU A 199 -14.13 -0.72 10.37
N SER A 200 -13.07 -0.74 11.17
CA SER A 200 -12.84 -1.76 12.19
C SER A 200 -13.80 -1.63 13.37
N SER A 201 -14.37 -0.43 13.57
CA SER A 201 -15.33 -0.14 14.63
C SER A 201 -16.78 -0.50 14.24
N GLY A 202 -17.01 -1.14 13.08
CA GLY A 202 -18.33 -1.61 12.66
C GLY A 202 -19.28 -0.50 12.18
N ILE A 203 -18.75 0.67 11.80
CA ILE A 203 -19.58 1.79 11.32
C ILE A 203 -19.86 1.61 9.82
N ASP A 204 -20.77 0.69 9.49
CA ASP A 204 -21.06 0.23 8.11
C ASP A 204 -21.42 1.35 7.11
N LYS A 205 -22.07 2.42 7.60
CA LYS A 205 -22.41 3.58 6.76
C LYS A 205 -21.17 4.29 6.19
N ILE A 206 -20.03 4.19 6.86
CA ILE A 206 -18.75 4.76 6.41
C ILE A 206 -18.16 3.94 5.26
N ILE A 207 -18.36 2.62 5.20
CA ILE A 207 -17.86 1.77 4.09
C ILE A 207 -18.49 2.17 2.76
N ASN A 208 -19.82 2.33 2.74
CA ASN A 208 -20.54 2.69 1.52
C ASN A 208 -20.18 4.11 1.04
N HIS A 209 -19.83 5.03 1.95
CA HIS A 209 -19.30 6.33 1.58
C HIS A 209 -17.83 6.24 1.13
N TRP A 210 -17.03 5.41 1.77
CA TRP A 210 -15.62 5.21 1.46
C TRP A 210 -15.40 4.64 0.06
N GLU A 211 -16.19 3.63 -0.35
CA GLU A 211 -16.18 3.11 -1.73
C GLU A 211 -16.67 4.14 -2.77
N LYS A 212 -17.31 5.24 -2.35
CA LYS A 212 -17.66 6.37 -3.22
C LYS A 212 -16.54 7.42 -3.28
N PHE A 213 -15.82 7.63 -2.18
CA PHE A 213 -14.70 8.59 -2.11
C PHE A 213 -13.46 8.11 -2.86
N PHE A 214 -13.13 6.83 -2.73
CA PHE A 214 -12.24 6.17 -3.67
C PHE A 214 -13.16 5.62 -4.74
N LEU A 215 -13.30 6.33 -5.84
CA LEU A 215 -13.96 5.84 -7.06
C LEU A 215 -13.23 4.56 -7.51
N TRP A 216 -13.45 3.43 -6.83
CA TRP A 216 -12.97 2.10 -7.18
C TRP A 216 -13.89 1.63 -8.29
N PRO A 217 -13.68 2.11 -9.52
CA PRO A 217 -14.71 2.04 -10.51
C PRO A 217 -14.81 0.58 -10.97
N THR A 218 -16.02 0.18 -11.32
CA THR A 218 -16.26 -1.09 -11.96
C THR A 218 -15.54 -1.11 -13.30
N PHE A 219 -14.75 -2.15 -13.55
CA PHE A 219 -13.90 -2.27 -14.73
C PHE A 219 -14.04 -3.68 -15.30
N ARG A 220 -13.77 -3.82 -16.60
CA ARG A 220 -13.76 -5.12 -17.27
C ARG A 220 -12.34 -5.67 -17.24
N ILE A 221 -12.11 -6.70 -16.42
CA ILE A 221 -10.80 -7.38 -16.32
C ILE A 221 -10.24 -7.73 -17.69
N GLN A 222 -11.11 -8.15 -18.60
CA GLN A 222 -10.76 -8.55 -19.96
C GLN A 222 -10.13 -7.43 -20.79
N GLU A 223 -10.52 -6.15 -20.61
CA GLU A 223 -9.91 -5.03 -21.33
C GLU A 223 -8.47 -4.79 -20.90
N ILE A 224 -8.19 -4.99 -19.60
CA ILE A 224 -6.83 -4.89 -19.06
C ILE A 224 -5.99 -6.08 -19.53
N GLU A 225 -6.54 -7.30 -19.52
CA GLU A 225 -5.83 -8.49 -19.98
C GLU A 225 -5.52 -8.42 -21.48
N ASN A 226 -6.47 -7.97 -22.30
CA ASN A 226 -6.26 -7.73 -23.73
C ASN A 226 -5.16 -6.68 -23.96
N PHE A 227 -5.18 -5.58 -23.18
CA PHE A 227 -4.13 -4.57 -23.24
C PHE A 227 -2.76 -5.14 -22.89
N ILE A 228 -2.66 -5.89 -21.78
CA ILE A 228 -1.44 -6.55 -21.34
C ILE A 228 -0.90 -7.46 -22.43
N ASN A 229 -1.73 -8.35 -22.99
CA ASN A 229 -1.32 -9.29 -24.02
C ASN A 229 -0.81 -8.54 -25.27
N SER A 230 -1.60 -7.58 -25.78
CA SER A 230 -1.22 -6.80 -26.98
C SER A 230 0.09 -6.01 -26.84
N LYS A 231 0.43 -5.58 -25.62
CA LYS A 231 1.62 -4.76 -25.33
C LYS A 231 2.83 -5.60 -24.89
N LEU A 232 2.62 -6.70 -24.18
CA LEU A 232 3.69 -7.65 -23.87
C LEU A 232 4.21 -8.29 -25.15
N ASP A 233 3.33 -8.67 -26.08
CA ASP A 233 3.72 -9.22 -27.37
C ASP A 233 4.63 -8.24 -28.13
N SER A 234 4.30 -6.94 -28.14
CA SER A 234 5.18 -5.91 -28.72
C SER A 234 6.53 -5.75 -28.01
N TYR A 235 6.56 -5.94 -26.68
CA TYR A 235 7.77 -5.78 -25.85
C TYR A 235 8.80 -6.90 -26.07
N PHE A 236 8.34 -8.11 -26.43
CA PHE A 236 9.22 -9.23 -26.75
C PHE A 236 9.66 -9.22 -28.22
N THR A 237 8.85 -8.69 -29.15
CA THR A 237 9.25 -8.54 -30.55
C THR A 237 10.23 -7.39 -30.80
N GLU A 238 10.21 -6.31 -30.02
CA GLU A 238 11.15 -5.18 -30.18
C GLU A 238 12.56 -5.44 -29.59
N LYS A 239 12.73 -6.53 -28.85
CA LYS A 239 14.03 -6.95 -28.27
C LYS A 239 14.64 -8.18 -28.95
N SER A 240 14.07 -8.62 -30.08
CA SER A 240 14.59 -9.69 -30.95
C SER A 240 15.38 -9.08 -32.10
#